data_AF-S2LM64-F1
#
_entry.id   AF-S2LM64-F1
#
_cell.length_a   1.000
_cell.length_b   1.000
_cell.length_c   1.000
_cell.angle_alpha   90.00
_cell.angle_beta   90.00
_cell.angle_gamma   90.00
#
_symmetry.space_group_name_H-M   'P 1'
#
loop_
_entity.id
_entity.type
_entity.pdbx_description
1 polymer ?
#
loop_
_entity_poly.entity_id
_entity_poly.type
_entity_poly.pdbx_seq_one_letter_code
_entity_poly.pdbx_strand_id
1 'polypeptide(L)'
;MAYSILHLSRNNQRTHLIVDDVTTLPVMFATIYGMNELSKKHLGTQENILCSLRFFYVYYFKKHKRTFDYDFYRSGYNISCFIRELDGFFTYLLGKQHLSDETDIISTGFLHSALSRTNKSTYGNHVRNVGRFLKYLNYRYMNLAYQDMSPVEAHQINQANHRDLADRIKVFNRVEVSRNEPAHRYKSITSQQR
;
A
#
# COMPACT_ATOMS: atom_id res chain seq x y z
N MET A 1 -9.26 -6.10 -13.38
CA MET A 1 -9.70 -6.46 -12.02
C MET A 1 -9.72 -5.19 -11.19
N ALA A 2 -10.84 -4.93 -10.52
CA ALA A 2 -11.05 -3.77 -9.68
C ALA A 2 -11.29 -4.22 -8.24
N TYR A 3 -11.02 -3.32 -7.30
CA TYR A 3 -11.21 -3.56 -5.88
C TYR A 3 -11.88 -2.36 -5.25
N SER A 4 -12.85 -2.63 -4.38
CA SER A 4 -13.62 -1.63 -3.64
C SER A 4 -13.41 -1.77 -2.13
N ILE A 5 -13.58 -0.67 -1.38
CA ILE A 5 -13.63 -0.72 0.09
C ILE A 5 -15.09 -0.87 0.50
N LEU A 6 -15.42 -1.98 1.13
CA LEU A 6 -16.74 -2.24 1.71
C LEU A 6 -16.76 -1.72 3.15
N HIS A 7 -17.77 -0.90 3.46
CA HIS A 7 -18.00 -0.36 4.80
C HIS A 7 -19.13 -1.16 5.46
N LEU A 8 -18.78 -1.96 6.46
CA LEU A 8 -19.71 -2.81 7.20
C LEU A 8 -20.00 -2.20 8.57
N SER A 9 -21.25 -2.31 9.01
CA SER A 9 -21.68 -1.93 10.35
C SER A 9 -22.56 -3.02 10.94
N ARG A 10 -22.17 -3.60 12.07
CA ARG A 10 -22.95 -4.62 12.80
C ARG A 10 -22.80 -4.38 14.30
N ASN A 11 -23.91 -4.38 15.04
CA ASN A 11 -23.92 -4.20 16.51
C ASN A 11 -23.10 -2.97 16.96
N ASN A 12 -23.26 -1.83 16.27
CA ASN A 12 -22.49 -0.59 16.48
C ASN A 12 -20.98 -0.69 16.25
N GLN A 13 -20.47 -1.81 15.74
CA GLN A 13 -19.09 -1.96 15.29
C GLN A 13 -19.01 -1.71 13.79
N ARG A 14 -18.12 -0.78 13.40
CA ARG A 14 -17.81 -0.50 12.00
C ARG A 14 -16.52 -1.21 11.59
N THR A 15 -16.49 -1.80 10.41
CA THR A 15 -15.32 -2.45 9.85
C THR A 15 -15.22 -2.14 8.36
N HIS A 16 -14.00 -1.99 7.87
CA HIS A 16 -13.70 -1.72 6.47
C HIS A 16 -12.92 -2.89 5.90
N LEU A 17 -13.31 -3.37 4.71
CA LEU A 17 -12.68 -4.49 4.02
C LEU A 17 -12.40 -4.12 2.57
N ILE A 18 -11.36 -4.69 1.98
CA ILE A 18 -11.14 -4.61 0.54
C ILE A 18 -11.77 -5.84 -0.08
N VAL A 19 -12.59 -5.66 -1.11
CA VAL A 19 -13.30 -6.71 -1.82
C VAL A 19 -12.87 -6.69 -3.28
N ASP A 20 -12.68 -7.86 -3.87
CA ASP A 20 -12.53 -8.01 -5.31
C ASP A 20 -13.90 -7.89 -5.97
N ASP A 21 -14.04 -6.94 -6.89
CA ASP A 21 -15.32 -6.64 -7.54
C ASP A 21 -15.78 -7.75 -8.50
N VAL A 22 -14.88 -8.65 -8.91
CA VAL A 22 -15.22 -9.79 -9.79
C VAL A 22 -15.76 -10.97 -8.99
N THR A 23 -15.02 -11.41 -7.96
CA THR A 23 -15.43 -12.56 -7.15
C THR A 23 -16.38 -12.19 -6.02
N THR A 24 -16.50 -10.90 -5.70
CA THR A 24 -17.20 -10.36 -4.52
C THR A 24 -16.64 -10.85 -3.18
N LEU A 25 -15.45 -11.48 -3.19
CA LEU A 25 -14.80 -12.01 -2.00
C LEU A 25 -13.86 -10.97 -1.38
N PRO A 26 -13.75 -10.95 -0.04
CA PRO A 26 -12.74 -10.14 0.63
C PRO A 26 -11.32 -10.57 0.23
N VAL A 27 -10.47 -9.58 0.00
CA VAL A 27 -9.03 -9.79 -0.21
C VAL A 27 -8.44 -10.40 1.06
N MET A 28 -7.89 -11.60 0.96
CA MET A 28 -7.61 -12.46 2.11
C MET A 28 -6.59 -11.84 3.04
N PHE A 29 -5.40 -11.51 2.55
CA PHE A 29 -4.31 -11.03 3.41
C PHE A 29 -4.57 -9.62 3.93
N ALA A 30 -5.19 -8.75 3.13
CA ALA A 30 -5.62 -7.43 3.58
C ALA A 30 -6.72 -7.51 4.65
N THR A 31 -7.66 -8.46 4.54
CA THR A 31 -8.71 -8.71 5.54
C THR A 31 -8.11 -9.18 6.86
N ILE A 32 -7.19 -10.15 6.82
CA ILE A 32 -6.49 -10.65 8.01
C ILE A 32 -5.70 -9.51 8.70
N TYR A 33 -5.02 -8.68 7.92
CA TYR A 33 -4.34 -7.49 8.44
C TYR A 33 -5.33 -6.48 9.04
N GLY A 34 -6.45 -6.25 8.37
CA GLY A 34 -7.54 -5.39 8.85
C GLY A 34 -8.04 -5.80 10.22
N MET A 35 -8.35 -7.07 10.39
CA MET A 35 -8.87 -7.64 11.63
C MET A 35 -7.85 -7.62 12.77
N ASN A 36 -6.57 -7.93 12.49
CA ASN A 36 -5.55 -8.09 13.53
C ASN A 36 -4.86 -6.77 13.93
N GLU A 37 -4.67 -5.85 12.99
CA GLU A 37 -3.86 -4.65 13.18
C GLU A 37 -4.66 -3.35 13.03
N LEU A 38 -5.58 -3.28 12.04
CA LEU A 38 -6.30 -2.04 11.76
C LEU A 38 -7.50 -1.82 12.66
N SER A 39 -8.15 -2.89 13.13
CA SER A 39 -9.29 -2.84 14.08
C SER A 39 -9.01 -2.03 15.35
N LYS A 40 -7.73 -1.91 15.73
CA LYS A 40 -7.24 -1.14 16.89
C LYS A 40 -7.06 0.37 16.60
N LYS A 41 -7.29 0.82 15.36
CA LYS A 41 -7.07 2.21 14.90
C LYS A 41 -8.40 2.93 14.69
N HIS A 42 -8.36 4.26 14.68
CA HIS A 42 -9.52 5.07 14.29
C HIS A 42 -9.96 4.79 12.84
N LEU A 43 -11.27 4.85 12.58
CA LEU A 43 -11.87 4.48 11.30
C LEU A 43 -11.26 5.22 10.10
N GLY A 44 -11.09 6.54 10.19
CA GLY A 44 -10.45 7.32 9.12
C GLY A 44 -9.00 6.91 8.84
N THR A 45 -8.28 6.43 9.86
CA THR A 45 -6.94 5.85 9.68
C THR A 45 -7.02 4.48 9.01
N GLN A 46 -7.98 3.64 9.38
CA GLN A 46 -8.20 2.35 8.73
C GLN A 46 -8.51 2.55 7.24
N GLU A 47 -9.42 3.45 6.92
CA GLU A 47 -9.83 3.77 5.56
C GLU A 47 -8.66 4.30 4.72
N ASN A 48 -7.86 5.21 5.27
CA ASN A 48 -6.65 5.70 4.59
C ASN A 48 -5.66 4.56 4.27
N ILE A 49 -5.44 3.65 5.22
CA ILE A 49 -4.56 2.50 5.03
C ILE A 49 -5.13 1.54 3.98
N LEU A 50 -6.41 1.19 4.06
CA LEU A 50 -7.07 0.30 3.11
C LEU A 50 -7.11 0.90 1.71
N CYS A 51 -7.25 2.23 1.59
CA CYS A 51 -7.12 2.92 0.30
C CYS A 51 -5.72 2.74 -0.31
N SER A 52 -4.66 2.86 0.49
CA SER A 52 -3.29 2.54 0.04
C SER A 52 -3.14 1.09 -0.42
N LEU A 53 -3.70 0.14 0.34
CA LEU A 53 -3.63 -1.27 -0.02
C LEU A 53 -4.41 -1.54 -1.30
N ARG A 54 -5.62 -0.99 -1.45
CA ARG A 54 -6.44 -1.09 -2.66
C ARG A 54 -5.67 -0.62 -3.89
N PHE A 55 -5.00 0.53 -3.82
CA PHE A 55 -4.16 1.00 -4.92
C PHE A 55 -3.03 0.03 -5.25
N PHE A 56 -2.40 -0.58 -4.25
CA PHE A 56 -1.34 -1.56 -4.47
C PHE A 56 -1.85 -2.84 -5.12
N TYR A 57 -3.02 -3.36 -4.70
CA TYR A 57 -3.62 -4.55 -5.31
C TYR A 57 -4.02 -4.32 -6.77
N VAL A 58 -4.59 -3.14 -7.08
CA VAL A 58 -4.88 -2.73 -8.46
C VAL A 58 -3.58 -2.65 -9.27
N TYR A 59 -2.57 -1.93 -8.77
CA TYR A 59 -1.26 -1.82 -9.42
C TYR A 59 -0.65 -3.20 -9.72
N TYR A 60 -0.60 -4.07 -8.71
CA TYR A 60 0.01 -5.39 -8.82
C TYR A 60 -0.68 -6.22 -9.90
N PHE A 61 -2.02 -6.21 -9.91
CA PHE A 61 -2.80 -6.89 -10.94
C PHE A 61 -2.57 -6.29 -12.33
N LYS A 62 -2.59 -4.96 -12.48
CA LYS A 62 -2.34 -4.32 -13.77
C LYS A 62 -0.98 -4.72 -14.34
N LYS A 63 0.05 -4.84 -13.50
CA LYS A 63 1.42 -5.22 -13.90
C LYS A 63 1.59 -6.71 -14.22
N HIS A 64 1.13 -7.59 -13.33
CA HIS A 64 1.44 -9.02 -13.38
C HIS A 64 0.32 -9.88 -13.96
N LYS A 65 -0.88 -9.31 -14.14
CA LYS A 65 -2.12 -10.01 -14.53
C LYS A 65 -2.47 -11.19 -13.62
N ARG A 66 -1.96 -11.16 -12.39
CA ARG A 66 -2.23 -12.11 -11.30
C ARG A 66 -2.49 -11.33 -10.03
N THR A 67 -3.27 -11.91 -9.12
CA THR A 67 -3.58 -11.27 -7.83
C THR A 67 -2.37 -11.34 -6.90
N PHE A 68 -2.18 -10.33 -6.06
CA PHE A 68 -1.15 -10.34 -5.02
C PHE A 68 -1.33 -11.55 -4.07
N ASP A 69 -2.56 -11.85 -3.65
CA ASP A 69 -2.84 -12.96 -2.73
C ASP A 69 -2.36 -14.31 -3.29
N TYR A 70 -2.69 -14.58 -4.56
CA TYR A 70 -2.22 -15.77 -5.26
C TYR A 70 -0.68 -15.84 -5.31
N ASP A 71 -0.01 -14.78 -5.74
CA ASP A 71 1.44 -14.78 -5.90
C ASP A 71 2.16 -14.84 -4.53
N PHE A 72 1.60 -14.23 -3.49
CA PHE A 72 2.15 -14.28 -2.14
C PHE A 72 2.02 -15.68 -1.52
N TYR A 73 0.90 -16.36 -1.75
CA TYR A 73 0.76 -17.76 -1.39
C TYR A 73 1.78 -18.64 -2.14
N ARG A 74 1.90 -18.43 -3.46
CA ARG A 74 2.83 -19.20 -4.31
C ARG A 74 4.30 -18.93 -4.02
N SER A 75 4.66 -17.80 -3.43
CA SER A 75 6.04 -17.49 -3.02
C SER A 75 6.45 -18.14 -1.70
N GLY A 76 5.60 -18.99 -1.11
CA GLY A 76 5.80 -19.52 0.23
C GLY A 76 5.75 -18.39 1.27
N TYR A 77 4.89 -17.39 1.07
CA TYR A 77 4.77 -16.22 1.94
C TYR A 77 6.06 -15.39 2.11
N ASN A 78 7.04 -15.55 1.23
CA ASN A 78 8.23 -14.71 1.23
C ASN A 78 7.94 -13.36 0.55
N ILE A 79 8.16 -12.26 1.28
CA ILE A 79 7.85 -10.92 0.78
C ILE A 79 8.93 -10.31 -0.13
N SER A 80 10.10 -10.95 -0.27
CA SER A 80 11.29 -10.36 -0.91
C SER A 80 11.04 -9.79 -2.32
N CYS A 81 10.30 -10.50 -3.17
CA CYS A 81 9.96 -10.02 -4.52
C CYS A 81 8.96 -8.86 -4.50
N PHE A 82 8.09 -8.78 -3.50
CA PHE A 82 7.09 -7.71 -3.36
C PHE A 82 7.68 -6.42 -2.79
N ILE A 83 8.79 -6.48 -2.04
CA ILE A 83 9.54 -5.28 -1.62
C ILE A 83 10.05 -4.53 -2.86
N ARG A 84 10.49 -5.26 -3.89
CA ARG A 84 10.99 -4.68 -5.14
C ARG A 84 9.91 -3.92 -5.92
N GLU A 85 8.64 -4.27 -5.72
CA GLU A 85 7.48 -3.64 -6.36
C GLU A 85 7.17 -2.23 -5.86
N LEU A 86 7.70 -1.83 -4.69
CA LEU A 86 7.42 -0.51 -4.09
C LEU A 86 7.84 0.67 -4.98
N ASP A 87 8.92 0.55 -5.76
CA ASP A 87 9.32 1.63 -6.70
C ASP A 87 8.35 1.76 -7.85
N GLY A 88 7.98 0.64 -8.48
CA GLY A 88 7.00 0.62 -9.56
C GLY A 88 5.66 1.14 -9.08
N PHE A 89 5.26 0.76 -7.86
CA PHE A 89 4.05 1.28 -7.22
C PHE A 89 4.13 2.80 -6.98
N PHE A 90 5.27 3.31 -6.49
CA PHE A 90 5.45 4.75 -6.29
C PHE A 90 5.37 5.51 -7.63
N THR A 91 6.04 5.01 -8.67
CA THR A 91 5.97 5.59 -10.03
C THR A 91 4.54 5.56 -10.59
N TYR A 92 3.81 4.46 -10.37
CA TYR A 92 2.41 4.33 -10.74
C TYR A 92 1.52 5.39 -10.05
N LEU A 93 1.76 5.66 -8.77
CA LEU A 93 1.07 6.73 -8.04
C LEU A 93 1.44 8.12 -8.59
N LEU A 94 2.72 8.37 -8.88
CA LEU A 94 3.20 9.65 -9.43
C LEU A 94 2.57 9.96 -10.79
N GLY A 95 2.45 8.95 -11.65
CA GLY A 95 1.74 9.06 -12.93
C GLY A 95 0.22 9.19 -12.79
N LYS A 96 -0.33 9.25 -11.56
CA LYS A 96 -1.76 9.31 -11.25
C LYS A 96 -2.58 8.18 -11.87
N GLN A 97 -1.95 7.06 -12.22
CA GLN A 97 -2.59 5.94 -12.91
C GLN A 97 -3.57 5.15 -12.01
N HIS A 98 -3.60 5.46 -10.72
CA HIS A 98 -4.59 4.97 -9.75
C HIS A 98 -5.94 5.70 -9.82
N LEU A 99 -5.98 6.84 -10.52
CA LEU A 99 -7.21 7.61 -10.81
C LEU A 99 -7.81 7.25 -12.17
N SER A 100 -7.17 6.33 -12.89
CA SER A 100 -7.54 5.92 -14.24
C SER A 100 -8.06 4.48 -14.25
N ASP A 101 -9.13 4.26 -15.01
CA ASP A 101 -9.77 2.96 -15.20
C ASP A 101 -9.07 2.08 -16.23
N GLU A 102 -7.96 2.56 -16.82
CA GLU A 102 -7.18 1.83 -17.83
C GLU A 102 -6.68 0.48 -17.29
N THR A 103 -6.78 -0.59 -18.08
CA THR A 103 -6.46 -1.95 -17.63
C THR A 103 -4.96 -2.21 -17.51
N ASP A 104 -4.15 -1.42 -18.21
CA ASP A 104 -2.72 -1.59 -18.33
C ASP A 104 -1.97 -0.42 -17.70
N ILE A 105 -0.75 -0.69 -17.23
CA ILE A 105 0.14 0.37 -16.77
C ILE A 105 0.67 1.05 -18.03
N ILE A 106 0.26 2.30 -18.23
CA ILE A 106 0.75 3.09 -19.34
C ILE A 106 2.19 3.47 -19.03
N SER A 107 3.12 3.14 -19.93
CA SER A 107 4.48 3.63 -19.85
C SER A 107 4.49 5.12 -20.20
N THR A 108 4.13 5.95 -19.23
CA THR A 108 4.35 7.39 -19.30
C THR A 108 5.84 7.59 -19.07
N GLY A 109 6.65 7.47 -20.13
CA GLY A 109 8.10 7.72 -20.06
C GLY A 109 8.31 9.03 -19.31
N PHE A 110 8.93 8.96 -18.12
CA PHE A 110 9.02 10.01 -17.09
C PHE A 110 8.43 11.36 -17.53
N LEU A 111 7.11 11.47 -17.58
CA LEU A 111 6.48 12.77 -17.78
C LEU A 111 6.69 13.48 -16.46
N HIS A 112 7.76 14.27 -16.44
CA HIS A 112 8.29 15.01 -15.31
C HIS A 112 7.32 16.15 -14.99
N SER A 113 6.05 15.85 -14.70
CA SER A 113 5.19 16.79 -14.01
C SER A 113 5.88 17.06 -12.68
N ALA A 114 6.33 18.30 -12.48
CA ALA A 114 7.13 18.70 -11.33
C ALA A 114 6.56 18.04 -10.05
N LEU A 115 7.38 17.19 -9.43
CA LEU A 115 7.01 16.41 -8.25
C LEU A 115 6.68 17.41 -7.13
N SER A 116 5.38 17.58 -6.89
CA SER A 116 4.87 18.53 -5.90
C SER A 116 5.15 17.99 -4.49
N ARG A 117 5.42 18.85 -3.49
CA ARG A 117 5.69 18.43 -2.10
C ARG A 117 4.49 17.68 -1.54
N THR A 118 3.29 18.15 -1.88
CA THR A 118 2.03 17.53 -1.49
C THR A 118 1.88 16.14 -2.11
N ASN A 119 2.15 15.98 -3.40
CA ASN A 119 2.08 14.68 -4.07
C ASN A 119 3.12 13.70 -3.52
N LYS A 120 4.35 14.16 -3.26
CA LYS A 120 5.39 13.34 -2.61
C LYS A 120 4.92 12.87 -1.23
N SER A 121 4.40 13.77 -0.41
CA SER A 121 3.97 13.45 0.95
C SER A 121 2.85 12.40 0.95
N THR A 122 1.82 12.62 0.12
CA THR A 122 0.66 11.74 0.00
C THR A 122 1.04 10.38 -0.58
N TYR A 123 1.74 10.32 -1.71
CA TYR A 123 2.13 9.05 -2.32
C TYR A 123 3.18 8.30 -1.52
N GLY A 124 4.11 9.02 -0.88
CA GLY A 124 5.01 8.44 0.10
C GLY A 124 4.26 7.83 1.28
N ASN A 125 3.13 8.42 1.71
CA ASN A 125 2.29 7.82 2.74
C ASN A 125 1.63 6.51 2.28
N HIS A 126 1.15 6.45 1.04
CA HIS A 126 0.61 5.22 0.48
C HIS A 126 1.66 4.11 0.44
N VAL A 127 2.88 4.40 -0.04
CA VAL A 127 4.01 3.46 -0.02
C VAL A 127 4.34 2.99 1.41
N ARG A 128 4.36 3.90 2.39
CA ARG A 128 4.60 3.53 3.79
C ARG A 128 3.50 2.63 4.37
N ASN A 129 2.24 2.87 4.04
CA ASN A 129 1.13 2.01 4.47
C ASN A 129 1.27 0.60 3.87
N VAL A 130 1.62 0.49 2.59
CA VAL A 130 1.91 -0.81 1.94
C VAL A 130 3.13 -1.47 2.59
N GLY A 131 4.19 -0.71 2.88
CA GLY A 131 5.37 -1.23 3.59
C GLY A 131 5.02 -1.76 4.98
N ARG A 132 4.15 -1.09 5.75
CA ARG A 132 3.65 -1.61 7.04
C ARG A 132 2.89 -2.92 6.88
N PHE A 133 2.10 -3.04 5.82
CA PHE A 133 1.41 -4.28 5.48
C PHE A 133 2.39 -5.41 5.13
N LEU A 134 3.38 -5.17 4.26
CA LEU A 134 4.42 -6.18 3.95
C LEU A 134 5.21 -6.58 5.19
N LYS A 135 5.57 -5.63 6.06
CA LYS A 135 6.22 -5.92 7.35
C LYS A 135 5.37 -6.85 8.21
N TYR A 136 4.06 -6.59 8.27
CA TYR A 136 3.12 -7.47 8.98
C TYR A 136 3.10 -8.88 8.38
N LEU A 137 3.02 -9.00 7.05
CA LEU A 137 3.03 -10.30 6.38
C LEU A 137 4.30 -11.09 6.69
N ASN A 138 5.47 -10.44 6.62
CA ASN A 138 6.74 -11.07 6.96
C ASN A 138 6.76 -11.58 8.41
N TYR A 139 6.32 -10.75 9.37
CA TYR A 139 6.23 -11.17 10.77
C TYR A 139 5.27 -12.34 10.97
N ARG A 140 4.09 -12.30 10.34
CA ARG A 140 3.03 -13.29 10.53
C ARG A 140 3.30 -14.63 9.84
N TYR A 141 3.94 -14.63 8.67
CA TYR A 141 4.02 -15.82 7.82
C TYR A 141 5.44 -16.35 7.61
N MET A 142 6.49 -15.56 7.82
CA MET A 142 7.87 -16.05 7.75
C MET A 142 8.31 -16.62 9.10
N ASN A 143 7.67 -17.72 9.51
CA ASN A 143 7.93 -18.48 10.73
C ASN A 143 7.48 -19.96 10.57
N LEU A 144 7.85 -20.81 11.54
CA LEU A 144 7.64 -22.26 11.49
C LEU A 144 6.17 -22.71 11.40
N ALA A 145 5.19 -21.86 11.74
CA ALA A 145 3.79 -22.24 11.62
C ALA A 145 3.29 -22.24 10.17
N TYR A 146 4.02 -21.57 9.26
CA TYR A 146 3.62 -21.40 7.86
C TYR A 146 4.72 -21.80 6.87
N GLN A 147 5.91 -22.13 7.35
CA GLN A 147 7.08 -22.46 6.55
C GLN A 147 7.55 -23.88 6.85
N ASP A 148 7.81 -24.64 5.79
CA ASP A 148 8.45 -25.95 5.87
C ASP A 148 9.97 -25.78 5.69
N MET A 149 10.61 -25.17 6.69
CA MET A 149 12.06 -24.90 6.72
C MET A 149 12.57 -24.87 8.17
N SER A 150 13.89 -24.83 8.35
CA SER A 150 14.46 -24.79 9.69
C SER A 150 14.16 -23.45 10.42
N PRO A 151 14.14 -23.45 11.76
CA PRO A 151 13.93 -22.22 12.54
C PRO A 151 14.95 -21.12 12.22
N VAL A 152 16.19 -21.54 11.93
CA VAL A 152 17.30 -20.64 11.60
C VAL A 152 17.07 -19.99 10.24
N GLU A 153 16.70 -20.76 9.22
CA GLU A 153 16.42 -20.25 7.88
C GLU A 153 15.24 -19.28 7.90
N ALA A 154 14.13 -19.65 8.55
CA ALA A 154 12.96 -18.80 8.68
C ALA A 154 13.31 -17.46 9.35
N HIS A 155 14.11 -17.52 10.43
CA HIS A 155 14.57 -16.31 11.12
C HIS A 155 15.48 -15.44 10.24
N GLN A 156 16.43 -16.04 9.52
CA GLN A 156 17.34 -15.32 8.63
C GLN A 156 16.59 -14.62 7.50
N ILE A 157 15.64 -15.30 6.85
CA ILE A 157 14.82 -14.71 5.78
C ILE A 157 13.94 -13.60 6.35
N ASN A 158 13.33 -13.80 7.51
CA ASN A 158 12.52 -12.79 8.18
C ASN A 158 13.34 -11.50 8.45
N GLN A 159 14.55 -11.65 9.01
CA GLN A 159 15.45 -10.54 9.29
C GLN A 159 15.95 -9.85 8.01
N ALA A 160 16.30 -10.62 6.98
CA ALA A 160 16.72 -10.08 5.68
C ALA A 160 15.61 -9.23 5.04
N ASN A 161 14.39 -9.77 4.98
CA ASN A 161 13.21 -9.05 4.49
C ASN A 161 12.92 -7.78 5.31
N HIS A 162 13.07 -7.84 6.63
CA HIS A 162 12.86 -6.68 7.50
C HIS A 162 13.85 -5.55 7.18
N ARG A 163 15.13 -5.88 7.00
CA ARG A 163 16.19 -4.92 6.67
C ARG A 163 15.98 -4.33 5.28
N ASP A 164 15.76 -5.18 4.27
CA ASP A 164 15.53 -4.75 2.88
C ASP A 164 14.32 -3.81 2.79
N LEU A 165 13.21 -4.17 3.43
CA LEU A 165 12.02 -3.32 3.46
C LEU A 165 12.28 -1.98 4.17
N ALA A 166 13.01 -1.99 5.29
CA ALA A 166 13.34 -0.77 6.02
C ALA A 166 14.20 0.17 5.16
N ASP A 167 15.21 -0.37 4.48
CA ASP A 167 16.09 0.39 3.61
C ASP A 167 15.34 0.93 2.38
N ARG A 168 14.46 0.11 1.80
CA ARG A 168 13.57 0.52 0.72
C ARG A 168 12.66 1.68 1.10
N ILE A 169 12.05 1.63 2.29
CA ILE A 169 11.21 2.71 2.79
C ILE A 169 12.01 4.01 3.05
N LYS A 170 13.28 3.91 3.50
CA LYS A 170 14.14 5.09 3.69
C LYS A 170 14.40 5.83 2.37
N VAL A 171 14.52 5.13 1.24
CA VAL A 171 14.75 5.75 -0.07
C VAL A 171 13.63 6.74 -0.42
N PHE A 172 12.36 6.39 -0.19
CA PHE A 172 11.23 7.27 -0.47
C PHE A 172 11.21 8.55 0.38
N ASN A 173 11.79 8.51 1.58
CA ASN A 173 11.93 9.71 2.41
C ASN A 173 12.91 10.71 1.77
N ARG A 174 13.94 10.22 1.07
CA ARG A 174 15.04 11.02 0.49
C ARG A 174 14.77 11.62 -0.88
N VAL A 175 13.72 11.19 -1.60
CA VAL A 175 13.39 11.70 -2.95
C VAL A 175 13.24 13.23 -2.94
N GLU A 176 14.00 13.97 -3.75
CA GLU A 176 13.93 15.44 -3.76
C GLU A 176 12.60 15.96 -4.36
N VAL A 177 12.16 17.13 -3.90
CA VAL A 177 10.93 17.81 -4.38
C VAL A 177 11.33 19.01 -5.22
N SER A 178 10.52 19.37 -6.23
CA SER A 178 10.72 20.62 -6.98
C SER A 178 10.81 21.83 -6.03
N ARG A 179 11.86 22.65 -6.20
CA ARG A 179 12.09 23.85 -5.38
C ARG A 179 11.17 25.02 -5.75
N ASN A 180 10.38 24.91 -6.83
CA ASN A 180 9.60 26.00 -7.42
C ASN A 180 8.11 25.97 -7.05
N GLU A 181 7.73 25.45 -5.88
CA GLU A 181 6.33 25.49 -5.46
C GLU A 181 5.96 26.82 -4.78
N PRO A 182 4.86 27.49 -5.21
CA PRO A 182 4.31 28.61 -4.47
C PRO A 182 3.91 28.15 -3.06
N ALA A 183 4.30 28.91 -2.05
CA ALA A 183 3.87 28.64 -0.68
C ALA A 183 2.35 28.79 -0.58
N HIS A 184 1.61 27.68 -0.48
CA HIS A 184 0.19 27.71 -0.13
C HIS A 184 0.04 28.10 1.35
N ARG A 185 0.11 29.40 1.63
CA ARG A 185 -0.44 29.97 2.87
C ARG A 185 -1.95 29.97 2.73
N TYR A 186 -2.61 28.95 3.28
CA TYR A 186 -4.02 29.06 3.61
C TYR A 186 -4.16 30.19 4.64
N LYS A 187 -4.61 31.37 4.21
CA LYS A 187 -5.11 32.40 5.12
C LYS A 187 -6.54 31.99 5.48
N SER A 188 -6.78 31.68 6.76
CA SER A 188 -8.15 31.53 7.27
C SER A 188 -8.95 32.78 6.91
N ILE A 189 -10.07 32.60 6.21
CA ILE A 189 -11.06 33.67 6.02
C ILE A 189 -11.83 33.76 7.33
N THR A 190 -11.30 34.54 8.26
CA THR A 190 -12.03 35.04 9.42
C THR A 190 -11.83 36.54 9.47
N SER A 191 -12.60 37.27 8.66
CA SER A 191 -13.02 38.65 8.97
C SER A 191 -13.90 39.22 7.86
N GLN A 192 -15.05 39.77 8.28
CA GLN A 192 -15.99 40.66 7.56
C GLN A 192 -17.21 39.99 6.91
N GLN A 193 -18.12 39.52 7.76
CA GLN A 193 -19.51 39.96 7.68
C GLN A 193 -19.69 41.08 8.71
N ARG A 194 -19.84 42.31 8.24
CA ARG A 194 -20.57 43.40 8.89
C ARG A 194 -21.27 44.18 7.79
#